data_AF-A0A7Y4WVR3-F1
#
_entry.id   AF-A0A7Y4WVR3-F1
#
_cell.length_a   1.000
_cell.length_b   1.000
_cell.length_c   1.000
_cell.angle_alpha   90.00
_cell.angle_beta   90.00
_cell.angle_gamma   90.00
#
_symmetry.space_group_name_H-M   'P 1'
#
loop_
_entity.id
_entity.type
_entity.pdbx_description
1 polymer ?
#
loop_
_entity_poly.entity_id
_entity_poly.type
_entity_poly.pdbx_seq_one_letter_code
_entity_poly.pdbx_strand_id
1 'polypeptide(L)'
;MPLALIEDNSIRFMRYKLPFIFLVFLACVNTFAQGPSLAVDGEKHLKNIKQLTFGGENAEAYFSSDGKQLSFQSKRDGRGCDQIYRMNIDGSGVKMVSNGEGRT
;
A
#
# COMPACT_ATOMS: atom_id res chain seq x y z
N MET A 1 16.15 51.38 -31.79
CA MET A 1 15.99 51.38 -30.31
C MET A 1 15.48 50.00 -29.90
N PRO A 2 16.27 49.12 -29.26
CA PRO A 2 15.73 47.87 -28.73
C PRO A 2 15.24 48.10 -27.29
N LEU A 3 13.99 47.72 -27.04
CA LEU A 3 13.35 47.76 -25.74
C LEU A 3 13.91 46.60 -24.89
N ALA A 4 14.76 46.89 -23.91
CA ALA A 4 15.23 45.89 -22.95
C ALA A 4 14.06 45.50 -22.03
N LEU A 5 13.65 44.24 -22.08
CA LEU A 5 12.67 43.67 -21.16
C LEU A 5 13.27 43.65 -19.74
N ILE A 6 12.71 44.47 -18.86
CA ILE A 6 12.94 44.40 -17.42
C ILE A 6 12.27 43.11 -16.94
N GLU A 7 13.04 42.02 -16.77
CA GLU A 7 12.55 40.82 -16.07
C GLU A 7 12.25 41.21 -14.61
N ASP A 8 10.97 41.23 -14.25
CA ASP A 8 10.52 41.48 -12.89
C ASP A 8 11.06 40.38 -11.94
N ASN A 9 11.76 40.79 -10.87
CA ASN A 9 12.27 39.90 -9.82
C ASN A 9 11.17 39.02 -9.21
N SER A 10 9.91 39.45 -9.22
CA SER A 10 8.75 38.66 -8.77
C SER A 10 8.50 37.42 -9.65
N ILE A 11 8.66 37.56 -10.97
CA ILE A 11 8.48 36.49 -11.95
C ILE A 11 9.67 35.52 -11.90
N ARG A 12 10.89 36.03 -11.68
CA ARG A 12 12.09 35.21 -11.44
C ARG A 12 11.95 34.36 -10.18
N PHE A 13 11.46 34.95 -9.09
CA PHE A 13 11.23 34.26 -7.82
C PHE A 13 10.21 33.13 -7.92
N MET A 14 9.11 33.36 -8.66
CA MET A 14 8.06 32.36 -8.88
C MET A 14 8.53 31.20 -9.79
N ARG A 15 9.36 31.48 -10.80
CA ARG A 15 9.97 30.47 -11.69
C ARG A 15 10.90 29.48 -10.97
N TYR A 16 11.62 29.91 -9.93
CA TYR A 16 12.55 29.04 -9.19
C TYR A 16 11.93 28.37 -7.96
N LYS A 17 10.94 28.99 -7.29
CA LYS A 17 10.32 28.41 -6.08
C LYS A 17 9.25 27.36 -6.36
N LEU A 18 8.49 27.51 -7.44
CA LEU A 18 7.42 26.57 -7.80
C LEU A 18 7.95 25.14 -8.11
N PRO A 19 9.02 24.95 -8.92
CA PRO A 19 9.59 23.62 -9.11
C PRO A 19 10.24 23.09 -7.83
N PHE A 20 10.80 23.95 -6.97
CA PHE A 20 11.39 23.54 -5.69
C PHE A 20 10.32 23.03 -4.71
N ILE A 21 9.19 23.72 -4.58
CA ILE A 21 8.05 23.27 -3.76
C ILE A 21 7.47 21.96 -4.31
N PHE A 22 7.35 21.84 -5.64
CA PHE A 22 6.89 20.61 -6.27
C PHE A 22 7.86 19.43 -6.04
N LEU A 23 9.18 19.68 -6.11
CA LEU A 23 10.21 18.70 -5.78
C LEU A 23 10.19 18.29 -4.31
N VAL A 24 10.03 19.25 -3.40
CA VAL A 24 9.89 18.98 -1.96
C VAL A 24 8.62 18.18 -1.69
N PHE A 25 7.51 18.52 -2.34
CA PHE A 25 6.25 17.78 -2.21
C PHE A 25 6.40 16.35 -2.73
N LEU A 26 7.00 16.16 -3.91
CA LEU A 26 7.25 14.84 -4.50
C LEU A 26 8.22 14.00 -3.64
N ALA A 27 9.23 14.62 -3.03
CA ALA A 27 10.15 13.95 -2.11
C ALA A 27 9.48 13.56 -0.79
N CYS A 28 8.60 14.42 -0.25
CA CYS A 28 7.81 14.11 0.95
C CYS A 28 6.88 12.91 0.71
N VAL A 29 6.16 12.86 -0.41
CA VAL A 29 5.22 11.76 -0.72
C VAL A 29 5.92 10.39 -0.73
N ASN A 30 7.13 10.31 -1.28
CA ASN A 30 7.89 9.05 -1.30
C ASN A 30 8.35 8.60 0.10
N THR A 31 8.69 9.55 0.97
CA THR A 31 9.18 9.24 2.33
C THR A 31 8.08 8.69 3.24
N PHE A 32 6.83 9.14 3.09
CA PHE A 32 5.71 8.66 3.93
C PHE A 32 5.08 7.34 3.46
N ALA A 33 5.42 6.85 2.26
CA ALA A 33 4.81 5.65 1.69
C ALA A 33 5.41 4.34 2.24
N GLN A 34 6.58 4.38 2.87
CA GLN A 34 7.27 3.19 3.35
C GLN A 34 7.07 3.02 4.86
N GLY A 35 6.18 2.09 5.24
CA GLY A 35 6.04 1.62 6.62
C GLY A 35 7.33 0.93 7.14
N PRO A 36 7.35 0.52 8.41
CA PRO A 36 8.50 -0.19 8.98
C PRO A 36 8.84 -1.43 8.15
N SER A 37 10.14 -1.66 7.95
CA SER A 37 10.62 -2.83 7.22
C SER A 37 10.21 -4.11 7.94
N LEU A 38 9.65 -5.06 7.19
CA LEU A 38 9.39 -6.43 7.66
C LEU A 38 10.60 -7.36 7.43
N ALA A 39 11.75 -6.80 7.04
CA ALA A 39 12.97 -7.58 6.91
C ALA A 39 13.41 -8.13 8.27
N VAL A 40 13.83 -9.39 8.27
CA VAL A 40 14.32 -10.08 9.47
C VAL A 40 15.83 -10.12 9.42
N ASP A 41 16.48 -9.76 10.54
CA ASP A 41 17.94 -9.77 10.62
C ASP A 41 18.51 -11.16 10.30
N GLY A 42 19.45 -11.20 9.37
CA GLY A 42 20.09 -12.44 8.91
C GLY A 42 19.33 -13.23 7.84
N GLU A 43 18.07 -12.90 7.52
CA GLU A 43 17.33 -13.51 6.42
C GLU A 43 17.82 -12.96 5.07
N LYS A 44 18.17 -13.86 4.14
CA LYS A 44 18.83 -13.50 2.87
C LYS A 44 17.98 -13.79 1.63
N HIS A 45 16.97 -14.64 1.75
CA HIS A 45 16.21 -15.16 0.63
C HIS A 45 14.90 -14.40 0.42
N LEU A 46 14.27 -13.92 1.50
CA LEU A 46 13.00 -13.22 1.44
C LEU A 46 13.19 -11.74 1.07
N LYS A 47 12.40 -11.27 0.11
CA LYS A 47 12.34 -9.87 -0.33
C LYS A 47 10.89 -9.45 -0.51
N ASN A 48 10.61 -8.16 -0.43
CA ASN A 48 9.28 -7.58 -0.64
C ASN A 48 8.20 -8.19 0.27
N ILE A 49 8.56 -8.53 1.50
CA ILE A 49 7.62 -9.06 2.50
C ILE A 49 6.56 -7.99 2.77
N LYS A 50 5.28 -8.38 2.69
CA LYS A 50 4.15 -7.49 2.93
C LYS A 50 3.13 -8.17 3.83
N GLN A 51 2.73 -7.46 4.88
CA GLN A 51 1.60 -7.85 5.71
C GLN A 51 0.29 -7.48 5.01
N LEU A 52 -0.62 -8.45 4.86
CA LEU A 52 -1.91 -8.26 4.17
C LEU A 52 -3.11 -8.13 5.12
N THR A 53 -2.97 -8.54 6.37
CA THR A 53 -4.05 -8.52 7.38
C THR A 53 -3.62 -7.74 8.62
N PHE A 54 -4.52 -6.90 9.13
CA PHE A 54 -4.28 -6.00 10.27
C PHE A 54 -5.22 -6.29 11.45
N GLY A 55 -5.76 -7.51 11.52
CA GLY A 55 -6.69 -7.94 12.56
C GLY A 55 -7.30 -9.31 12.25
N GLY A 56 -8.20 -9.74 13.13
CA GLY A 56 -8.78 -11.08 13.11
C GLY A 56 -7.78 -12.17 13.50
N GLU A 57 -8.29 -13.38 13.71
CA GLU A 57 -7.48 -14.58 13.71
C GLU A 57 -7.45 -15.09 12.27
N ASN A 58 -6.26 -15.42 11.76
CA ASN A 58 -6.05 -15.78 10.36
C ASN A 58 -5.24 -17.08 10.30
N ALA A 59 -5.64 -17.99 9.42
CA ALA A 59 -4.99 -19.28 9.26
C ALA A 59 -4.69 -19.56 7.77
N GLU A 60 -4.83 -20.80 7.32
CA GLU A 60 -4.34 -21.28 6.02
C GLU A 60 -4.80 -20.39 4.87
N ALA A 61 -3.90 -20.20 3.89
CA ALA A 61 -4.16 -19.41 2.70
C ALA A 61 -3.59 -20.09 1.44
N TYR A 62 -4.27 -19.87 0.31
CA TYR A 62 -3.91 -20.39 -0.99
C TYR A 62 -4.03 -19.32 -2.07
N PHE A 63 -3.04 -19.26 -2.95
CA PHE A 63 -3.09 -18.41 -4.15
C PHE A 63 -4.09 -18.95 -5.17
N SER A 64 -4.75 -18.04 -5.89
CA SER A 64 -5.41 -18.40 -7.14
C SER A 64 -4.37 -18.86 -8.16
N SER A 65 -4.79 -19.65 -9.15
CA SER A 65 -3.90 -20.18 -10.19
C SER A 65 -3.19 -19.10 -11.02
N ASP A 66 -3.81 -17.92 -11.15
CA ASP A 66 -3.23 -16.75 -11.83
C ASP A 66 -2.40 -15.84 -10.90
N GLY A 67 -2.29 -16.17 -9.61
CA GLY A 67 -1.53 -15.42 -8.61
C GLY A 67 -2.10 -14.05 -8.24
N LYS A 68 -3.30 -13.68 -8.70
CA LYS A 68 -3.88 -12.35 -8.46
C LYS A 68 -4.65 -12.24 -7.15
N GLN A 69 -5.12 -13.38 -6.63
CA GLN A 69 -5.94 -13.43 -5.42
C GLN A 69 -5.41 -14.48 -4.44
N LEU A 70 -5.86 -14.33 -3.19
CA LEU A 70 -5.69 -15.28 -2.11
C LEU A 70 -7.06 -15.70 -1.61
N SER A 71 -7.24 -16.99 -1.34
CA SER A 71 -8.28 -17.49 -0.43
C SER A 71 -7.63 -17.77 0.92
N PHE A 72 -8.30 -17.46 2.02
CA PHE A 72 -7.73 -17.65 3.35
C PHE A 72 -8.82 -17.81 4.41
N GLN A 73 -8.47 -18.47 5.50
CA GLN A 73 -9.33 -18.60 6.68
C GLN A 73 -9.18 -17.40 7.59
N SER A 74 -10.30 -16.88 8.11
CA SER A 74 -10.25 -15.89 9.18
C SER A 74 -11.49 -15.84 10.06
N LYS A 75 -11.26 -15.68 11.37
CA LYS A 75 -12.24 -15.22 12.34
C LYS A 75 -12.15 -13.70 12.47
N ARG A 76 -13.10 -13.02 11.85
CA ARG A 76 -13.24 -11.55 11.85
C ARG A 76 -14.70 -11.13 11.84
N ASP A 77 -14.94 -9.82 11.92
CA ASP A 77 -16.27 -9.20 11.95
C ASP A 77 -17.19 -9.77 13.06
N GLY A 78 -16.62 -10.07 14.23
CA GLY A 78 -17.36 -10.55 15.40
C GLY A 78 -17.84 -12.00 15.33
N ARG A 79 -17.38 -12.79 14.35
CA ARG A 79 -17.75 -14.21 14.23
C ARG A 79 -17.02 -15.08 15.26
N GLY A 80 -17.71 -16.14 15.73
CA GLY A 80 -17.15 -17.10 16.69
C GLY A 80 -16.30 -18.21 16.08
N CYS A 81 -16.30 -18.32 14.75
CA CYS A 81 -15.64 -19.38 13.98
C CYS A 81 -14.92 -18.78 12.77
N ASP A 82 -13.89 -19.48 12.30
CA ASP A 82 -13.24 -19.17 11.03
C ASP A 82 -14.23 -19.31 9.87
N GLN A 83 -14.08 -18.41 8.91
CA GLN A 83 -14.80 -18.40 7.64
C GLN A 83 -13.80 -18.26 6.51
N ILE A 84 -14.21 -18.68 5.31
CA ILE A 84 -13.39 -18.49 4.11
C ILE A 84 -13.63 -17.11 3.51
N TYR A 85 -12.53 -16.40 3.31
CA TYR A 85 -12.45 -15.11 2.64
C TYR A 85 -11.56 -15.19 1.41
N ARG A 86 -11.71 -14.21 0.52
CA ARG A 86 -10.77 -13.93 -0.57
C ARG A 86 -10.32 -12.48 -0.56
N MET A 87 -9.16 -12.19 -1.12
CA MET A 87 -8.65 -10.83 -1.36
C MET A 87 -7.70 -10.80 -2.56
N ASN A 88 -7.41 -9.60 -3.07
CA ASN A 88 -6.33 -9.40 -4.03
C ASN A 88 -4.97 -9.57 -3.35
N ILE A 89 -3.91 -9.87 -4.13
CA ILE A 89 -2.56 -10.08 -3.58
C ILE A 89 -1.94 -8.81 -2.95
N ASP A 90 -2.51 -7.64 -3.25
CA ASP A 90 -2.12 -6.38 -2.61
C ASP A 90 -2.83 -6.13 -1.26
N GLY A 91 -3.73 -7.03 -0.84
CA GLY A 91 -4.53 -6.94 0.39
C GLY A 91 -5.87 -6.23 0.21
N SER A 92 -6.17 -5.68 -0.97
CA SER A 92 -7.45 -5.02 -1.25
C SER A 92 -8.57 -6.03 -1.55
N GLY A 93 -9.82 -5.57 -1.50
CA GLY A 93 -10.96 -6.37 -1.98
C GLY A 93 -11.32 -7.58 -1.12
N VAL A 94 -11.01 -7.54 0.19
CA VAL A 94 -11.39 -8.59 1.14
C VAL A 94 -12.90 -8.85 1.08
N LYS A 95 -13.28 -10.10 0.82
CA LYS A 95 -14.68 -10.52 0.73
C LYS A 95 -14.87 -11.94 1.27
N MET A 96 -15.90 -12.15 2.08
CA MET A 96 -16.33 -13.49 2.50
C MET A 96 -16.89 -14.27 1.31
N VAL A 97 -16.54 -15.55 1.21
CA VAL A 97 -17.07 -16.46 0.17
C VAL A 97 -17.85 -17.65 0.73
N SER A 98 -17.77 -17.88 2.04
CA SER A 98 -18.61 -18.83 2.77
C SER A 98 -19.99 -18.22 3.08
N ASN A 99 -20.96 -19.06 3.48
CA ASN A 99 -22.31 -18.62 3.84
C ASN A 99 -22.44 -18.14 5.30
N GLY A 100 -21.39 -18.25 6.12
CA GLY A 100 -21.41 -17.84 7.53
C GLY A 100 -21.98 -18.87 8.51
N GLU A 101 -22.55 -19.98 8.02
CA GLU A 101 -23.25 -20.97 8.86
C GLU A 101 -22.36 -22.15 9.27
N GLY A 102 -21.25 -22.35 8.55
CA GLY A 102 -20.30 -23.43 8.81
C GLY A 102 -19.15 -23.01 9.72
N ARG A 103 -18.33 -24.00 10.08
CA ARG A 103 -17.00 -23.81 10.65
C ARG A 103 -16.01 -24.50 9.73
N THR A 104 -14.98 -23.79 9.31
CA THR A 104 -13.81 -24.37 8.66
C THR A 104 -12.70 -24.62 9.66
#